data_AF-A0A6C1S150-F1
#
_entry.id   AF-A0A6C1S150-F1
#
_cell.length_a   1.000
_cell.length_b   1.000
_cell.length_c   1.000
_cell.angle_alpha   90.00
_cell.angle_beta   90.00
_cell.angle_gamma   90.00
#
_symmetry.space_group_name_H-M   'P 1'
#
loop_
_entity.id
_entity.type
_entity.pdbx_description
1 polymer ?
#
loop_
_entity_poly.entity_id
_entity_poly.type
_entity_poly.pdbx_seq_one_letter_code
_entity_poly.pdbx_strand_id
1 'polypeptide(L)'
;MEFPHQGGKLAARHPFFGPSNSKTLLESIRHENYSEPAFPELTSFIHRYYGEKGHRAREIREIMTTKYFVGFTAVLYLPGKKEVFFIDRPVFHRDAVVDTDNLLSRLKLGKARASVPFDKVETGSVPFDKISKNPFFRAVSGGEEGAEKLAEIASMHTDKKGHIFVPDISYFTSPQARIALLYSYDKGRSLTVSLNGSGYSTNSYAPGLIGGRN
;
A
#
# COMPACT_ATOMS: atom_id res chain seq x y z
N MET A 1 8.96 -16.69 3.67
CA MET A 1 7.49 -16.75 3.87
C MET A 1 6.85 -16.70 2.50
N GLU A 2 6.33 -17.81 1.99
CA GLU A 2 5.83 -17.88 0.61
C GLU A 2 4.34 -17.58 0.49
N PHE A 3 3.95 -16.86 -0.57
CA PHE A 3 2.56 -16.48 -0.82
C PHE A 3 2.26 -16.39 -2.33
N PRO A 4 1.02 -16.67 -2.76
CA PRO A 4 0.62 -16.55 -4.16
C PRO A 4 0.37 -15.09 -4.57
N HIS A 5 0.78 -14.73 -5.79
CA HIS A 5 0.51 -13.42 -6.38
C HIS A 5 0.46 -13.52 -7.91
N GLN A 6 -0.66 -13.07 -8.53
CA GLN A 6 -0.84 -13.02 -9.98
C GLN A 6 -0.45 -14.32 -10.73
N GLY A 7 -0.95 -15.46 -10.24
CA GLY A 7 -0.66 -16.78 -10.82
C GLY A 7 0.75 -17.32 -10.54
N GLY A 8 1.62 -16.53 -9.90
CA GLY A 8 2.95 -16.92 -9.46
C GLY A 8 3.05 -17.09 -7.94
N LYS A 9 4.28 -17.34 -7.49
CA LYS A 9 4.63 -17.51 -6.08
C LYS A 9 5.77 -16.56 -5.73
N LEU A 10 5.58 -15.76 -4.70
CA LEU A 10 6.59 -14.86 -4.14
C LEU A 10 7.01 -15.35 -2.77
N ALA A 11 8.19 -14.94 -2.32
CA ALA A 11 8.65 -15.18 -0.96
C ALA A 11 9.03 -13.86 -0.30
N ALA A 12 8.58 -13.66 0.93
CA ALA A 12 9.00 -12.56 1.80
C ALA A 12 10.06 -13.04 2.81
N ARG A 13 11.05 -12.20 3.04
CA ARG A 13 12.03 -12.32 4.14
C ARG A 13 11.33 -12.19 5.49
N HIS A 14 11.83 -12.92 6.48
CA HIS A 14 11.59 -12.68 7.90
C HIS A 14 12.95 -12.69 8.64
N PRO A 15 13.22 -11.79 9.60
CA PRO A 15 12.35 -10.70 10.08
C PRO A 15 12.08 -9.63 9.01
N PHE A 16 11.03 -8.84 9.21
CA PHE A 16 10.69 -7.73 8.32
C PHE A 16 11.64 -6.56 8.51
N PHE A 17 11.78 -5.71 7.49
CA PHE A 17 12.50 -4.45 7.64
C PHE A 17 11.64 -3.46 8.42
N GLY A 18 12.25 -2.76 9.37
CA GLY A 18 11.60 -1.75 10.21
C GLY A 18 11.84 -1.95 11.71
N PRO A 19 11.32 -1.06 12.56
CA PRO A 19 10.55 0.13 12.21
C PRO A 19 11.45 1.24 11.62
N SER A 20 11.04 1.85 10.51
CA SER A 20 11.71 3.04 9.95
C SER A 20 10.81 3.82 8.99
N ASN A 21 11.31 4.91 8.42
CA ASN A 21 10.62 5.65 7.36
C ASN A 21 10.70 4.95 6.01
N SER A 22 9.82 5.31 5.06
CA SER A 22 9.69 4.59 3.79
C SER A 22 10.98 4.59 2.98
N LYS A 23 11.73 5.70 2.96
CA LYS A 23 13.01 5.77 2.27
C LYS A 23 14.05 4.83 2.88
N THR A 24 14.20 4.86 4.20
CA THR A 24 15.19 4.02 4.89
C THR A 24 14.84 2.54 4.71
N LEU A 25 13.54 2.19 4.75
CA LEU A 25 13.09 0.83 4.42
C LEU A 25 13.49 0.45 2.99
N LEU A 26 13.26 1.31 2.00
CA LEU A 26 13.65 1.07 0.61
C LEU A 26 15.16 0.81 0.48
N GLU A 27 15.97 1.68 1.10
CA GLU A 27 17.42 1.60 1.07
C GLU A 27 17.93 0.31 1.72
N SER A 28 17.40 -0.06 2.89
CA SER A 28 17.77 -1.30 3.58
C SER A 28 17.37 -2.56 2.81
N ILE A 29 16.15 -2.58 2.25
CA ILE A 29 15.68 -3.70 1.41
C ILE A 29 16.63 -3.92 0.23
N ARG A 30 16.95 -2.84 -0.50
CA ARG A 30 17.81 -2.90 -1.68
C ARG A 30 19.26 -3.21 -1.33
N HIS A 31 19.77 -2.68 -0.22
CA HIS A 31 21.12 -2.97 0.26
C HIS A 31 21.31 -4.48 0.51
N GLU A 32 20.27 -5.15 1.02
CA GLU A 32 20.28 -6.59 1.23
C GLU A 32 19.83 -7.42 0.00
N ASN A 33 19.77 -6.80 -1.18
CA ASN A 33 19.41 -7.43 -2.46
C ASN A 33 18.00 -8.06 -2.51
N TYR A 34 17.07 -7.55 -1.71
CA TYR A 34 15.64 -7.89 -1.85
C TYR A 34 14.93 -6.87 -2.76
N SER A 35 13.78 -7.25 -3.30
CA SER A 35 12.88 -6.32 -3.98
C SER A 35 11.90 -5.71 -2.98
N GLU A 36 11.63 -4.41 -3.10
CA GLU A 36 10.58 -3.78 -2.31
C GLU A 36 9.17 -4.19 -2.79
N PRO A 37 8.21 -4.41 -1.88
CA PRO A 37 6.86 -4.84 -2.25
C PRO A 37 6.05 -3.63 -2.74
N ALA A 38 5.52 -3.69 -3.96
CA ALA A 38 4.41 -2.85 -4.36
C ALA A 38 3.16 -3.18 -3.52
N PHE A 39 2.19 -2.27 -3.47
CA PHE A 39 0.97 -2.48 -2.68
C PHE A 39 0.20 -3.76 -3.04
N PRO A 40 0.05 -4.16 -4.32
CA PRO A 40 -0.59 -5.45 -4.68
C PRO A 40 0.12 -6.69 -4.09
N GLU A 41 1.46 -6.67 -4.07
CA GLU A 41 2.30 -7.73 -3.52
C GLU A 41 2.16 -7.77 -2.00
N LEU A 42 2.20 -6.60 -1.35
CA LEU A 42 1.95 -6.46 0.08
C LEU A 42 0.54 -6.97 0.45
N THR A 43 -0.49 -6.59 -0.29
CA THR A 43 -1.86 -7.07 -0.09
C THR A 43 -1.92 -8.60 -0.12
N SER A 44 -1.25 -9.23 -1.09
CA SER A 44 -1.22 -10.69 -1.21
C SER A 44 -0.45 -11.35 -0.06
N PHE A 45 0.66 -10.75 0.37
CA PHE A 45 1.41 -11.20 1.53
C PHE A 45 0.57 -11.13 2.81
N ILE A 46 -0.05 -9.99 3.09
CA ILE A 46 -0.88 -9.81 4.28
C ILE A 46 -2.08 -10.75 4.23
N HIS A 47 -2.78 -10.84 3.11
CA HIS A 47 -3.92 -11.75 2.94
C HIS A 47 -3.57 -13.19 3.29
N ARG A 48 -2.42 -13.68 2.80
CA ARG A 48 -1.95 -15.04 3.07
C ARG A 48 -1.79 -15.33 4.55
N TYR A 49 -1.30 -14.37 5.34
CA TYR A 49 -0.86 -14.61 6.71
C TYR A 49 -1.74 -13.99 7.79
N TYR A 50 -2.64 -13.06 7.46
CA TYR A 50 -3.42 -12.29 8.43
C TYR A 50 -4.35 -13.19 9.27
N GLY A 51 -4.96 -14.20 8.65
CA GLY A 51 -5.85 -15.16 9.31
C GLY A 51 -5.14 -16.40 9.88
N GLU A 52 -3.83 -16.55 9.66
CA GLU A 52 -3.10 -17.74 10.09
C GLU A 52 -2.84 -17.76 11.61
N LYS A 53 -2.52 -18.96 12.13
CA LYS A 53 -2.07 -19.16 13.51
C LYS A 53 -0.53 -19.13 13.59
N GLY A 54 -0.01 -18.90 14.78
CA GLY A 54 1.43 -18.92 15.05
C GLY A 54 2.09 -17.54 15.16
N HIS A 55 3.40 -17.55 15.42
CA HIS A 55 4.17 -16.35 15.76
C HIS A 55 4.15 -15.29 14.64
N ARG A 56 4.43 -15.71 13.39
CA ARG A 56 4.51 -14.78 12.25
C ARG A 56 3.19 -14.07 11.96
N ALA A 57 2.08 -14.80 12.01
CA ALA A 57 0.76 -14.21 11.83
C ALA A 57 0.40 -13.24 12.96
N ARG A 58 0.81 -13.55 14.20
CA ARG A 58 0.65 -12.66 15.35
C ARG A 58 1.45 -11.36 15.19
N GLU A 59 2.72 -11.47 14.78
CA GLU A 59 3.59 -10.33 14.50
C GLU A 59 3.02 -9.43 13.41
N ILE A 60 2.50 -9.98 12.31
CA ILE A 60 1.83 -9.21 11.25
C ILE A 60 0.63 -8.44 11.81
N ARG A 61 -0.25 -9.11 12.58
CA ARG A 61 -1.41 -8.45 13.20
C ARG A 61 -1.00 -7.37 14.20
N GLU A 62 0.06 -7.59 14.96
CA GLU A 62 0.60 -6.62 15.91
C GLU A 62 1.15 -5.38 15.20
N ILE A 63 1.94 -5.58 14.13
CA ILE A 63 2.42 -4.49 13.28
C ILE A 63 1.23 -3.73 12.68
N MET A 64 0.25 -4.42 12.10
CA MET A 64 -0.92 -3.74 11.53
C MET A 64 -1.73 -2.97 12.58
N THR A 65 -1.78 -3.45 13.83
CA THR A 65 -2.56 -2.80 14.90
C THR A 65 -1.85 -1.56 15.48
N THR A 66 -0.51 -1.56 15.51
CA THR A 66 0.27 -0.55 16.24
C THR A 66 1.13 0.34 15.34
N LYS A 67 1.32 -0.06 14.08
CA LYS A 67 2.29 0.48 13.10
C LYS A 67 1.69 0.36 11.68
N TYR A 68 2.52 0.54 10.66
CA TYR A 68 2.09 0.48 9.26
C TYR A 68 2.94 -0.49 8.45
N PHE A 69 2.32 -1.23 7.53
CA PHE A 69 3.06 -1.80 6.41
C PHE A 69 3.09 -0.82 5.23
N VAL A 70 4.26 -0.62 4.65
CA VAL A 70 4.46 0.19 3.45
C VAL A 70 4.38 -0.71 2.22
N GLY A 71 3.42 -0.43 1.35
CA GLY A 71 3.46 -0.93 -0.02
C GLY A 71 4.06 0.18 -0.86
N PHE A 72 5.22 -0.05 -1.46
CA PHE A 72 5.97 0.90 -2.28
C PHE A 72 5.24 1.21 -3.59
N THR A 73 4.06 1.78 -3.47
CA THR A 73 3.20 2.32 -4.53
C THR A 73 2.96 3.77 -4.18
N ALA A 74 3.46 4.66 -5.03
CA ALA A 74 3.13 6.06 -4.92
C ALA A 74 1.73 6.35 -5.43
N VAL A 75 1.12 7.35 -4.81
CA VAL A 75 -0.18 7.90 -5.15
C VAL A 75 0.06 9.35 -5.57
N LEU A 76 -0.05 9.61 -6.87
CA LEU A 76 0.17 10.92 -7.46
C LEU A 76 -1.18 11.58 -7.74
N TYR A 77 -1.51 12.61 -6.96
CA TYR A 77 -2.69 13.44 -7.15
C TYR A 77 -2.36 14.56 -8.14
N LEU A 78 -3.11 14.65 -9.25
CA LEU A 78 -2.95 15.69 -10.28
C LEU A 78 -4.19 16.58 -10.39
N PRO A 79 -4.25 17.71 -9.66
CA PRO A 79 -5.40 18.61 -9.68
C PRO A 79 -5.75 19.13 -11.08
N GLY A 80 -4.75 19.46 -11.90
CA GLY A 80 -4.96 19.92 -13.28
C GLY A 80 -5.60 18.90 -14.21
N LYS A 81 -5.52 17.59 -13.87
CA LYS A 81 -6.22 16.51 -14.58
C LYS A 81 -7.44 15.98 -13.84
N LYS A 82 -7.64 16.39 -12.58
CA LYS A 82 -8.64 15.82 -11.66
C LYS A 82 -8.54 14.29 -11.58
N GLU A 83 -7.33 13.76 -11.52
CA GLU A 83 -7.05 12.32 -11.49
C GLU A 83 -5.97 11.94 -10.48
N VAL A 84 -6.16 10.79 -9.85
CA VAL A 84 -5.18 10.11 -8.99
C VAL A 84 -4.51 8.99 -9.77
N PHE A 85 -3.19 8.89 -9.73
CA PHE A 85 -2.42 7.84 -10.39
C PHE A 85 -1.66 6.99 -9.39
N PHE A 86 -1.62 5.68 -9.64
CA PHE A 86 -0.90 4.71 -8.82
C PHE A 86 0.34 4.23 -9.59
N ILE A 87 1.52 4.46 -9.02
CA ILE A 87 2.81 4.18 -9.67
C ILE A 87 3.68 3.38 -8.69
N ASP A 88 4.02 2.14 -9.04
CA ASP A 88 4.79 1.27 -8.17
C ASP A 88 6.27 1.63 -8.15
N ARG A 89 6.97 1.27 -7.07
CA ARG A 89 8.41 1.46 -6.84
C ARG A 89 8.85 2.91 -7.04
N PRO A 90 8.34 3.87 -6.23
CA PRO A 90 8.74 5.26 -6.33
C PRO A 90 10.21 5.48 -5.94
N VAL A 91 10.73 6.63 -6.35
CA VAL A 91 11.99 7.17 -5.83
C VAL A 91 11.67 8.19 -4.75
N PHE A 92 12.58 8.39 -3.81
CA PHE A 92 12.46 9.35 -2.73
C PHE A 92 13.57 10.40 -2.81
N HIS A 93 13.25 11.63 -2.43
CA HIS A 93 14.23 12.69 -2.22
C HIS A 93 15.08 12.45 -0.97
N ARG A 94 16.04 13.34 -0.70
CA ARG A 94 16.93 13.23 0.46
C ARG A 94 16.15 13.16 1.78
N ASP A 95 15.07 13.91 1.86
CA ASP A 95 14.18 14.08 3.00
C ASP A 95 13.13 12.96 3.15
N ALA A 96 13.19 11.87 2.39
CA ALA A 96 12.20 10.78 2.43
C ALA A 96 10.79 11.15 1.94
N VAL A 97 10.64 12.27 1.24
CA VAL A 97 9.45 12.58 0.43
C VAL A 97 9.52 11.82 -0.89
N VAL A 98 8.36 11.34 -1.36
CA VAL A 98 8.25 10.73 -2.68
C VAL A 98 8.55 11.77 -3.76
N ASP A 99 9.47 11.44 -4.67
CA ASP A 99 9.93 12.34 -5.74
C ASP A 99 8.81 12.57 -6.77
N THR A 100 8.20 13.75 -6.71
CA THR A 100 7.02 14.07 -7.54
C THR A 100 7.40 14.27 -9.01
N ASP A 101 8.57 14.84 -9.30
CA ASP A 101 9.04 15.09 -10.67
C ASP A 101 9.41 13.79 -11.38
N ASN A 102 10.01 12.84 -10.64
CA ASN A 102 10.23 11.48 -11.12
C ASN A 102 8.91 10.81 -11.49
N LEU A 103 7.89 10.90 -10.63
CA LEU A 103 6.58 10.32 -10.91
C LEU A 103 5.88 10.96 -12.11
N LEU A 104 5.93 12.28 -12.25
CA LEU A 104 5.40 12.99 -13.42
C LEU A 104 6.08 12.54 -14.71
N SER A 105 7.40 12.35 -14.68
CA SER A 105 8.16 11.85 -15.83
C SER A 105 7.77 10.41 -16.18
N ARG A 106 7.63 9.55 -15.17
CA ARG A 106 7.17 8.16 -15.33
C ARG A 106 5.73 8.09 -15.85
N LEU A 107 4.86 8.99 -15.42
CA LEU A 107 3.50 9.08 -15.92
C LEU A 107 3.47 9.41 -17.42
N LYS A 108 4.30 10.33 -17.90
CA LYS A 108 4.44 10.64 -19.35
C LYS A 108 4.91 9.43 -20.16
N LEU A 109 5.66 8.52 -19.54
CA LEU A 109 6.12 7.26 -20.12
C LEU A 109 5.09 6.11 -19.98
N GLY A 110 3.86 6.39 -19.56
CA GLY A 110 2.80 5.39 -19.41
C GLY A 110 3.05 4.39 -18.28
N LYS A 111 3.85 4.75 -17.27
CA LYS A 111 4.22 3.83 -16.16
C LYS A 111 3.21 3.81 -15.00
N ALA A 112 2.07 4.46 -15.14
CA ALA A 112 0.99 4.34 -14.17
C ALA A 112 0.31 2.98 -14.30
N ARG A 113 0.15 2.28 -13.17
CA ARG A 113 -0.54 0.99 -13.13
C ARG A 113 -2.06 1.16 -13.19
N ALA A 114 -2.56 2.22 -12.56
CA ALA A 114 -3.98 2.54 -12.53
C ALA A 114 -4.18 4.06 -12.36
N SER A 115 -5.36 4.55 -12.72
CA SER A 115 -5.82 5.89 -12.38
C SER A 115 -7.27 5.86 -11.88
N VAL A 116 -7.62 6.84 -11.06
CA VAL A 116 -8.99 7.07 -10.60
C VAL A 116 -9.33 8.56 -10.69
N PRO A 117 -10.43 8.95 -11.35
CA PRO A 117 -10.93 10.32 -11.34
C PRO A 117 -11.26 10.84 -9.94
N PHE A 118 -11.08 12.14 -9.70
CA PHE A 118 -11.29 12.76 -8.39
C PHE A 118 -12.73 12.65 -7.90
N ASP A 119 -13.71 12.72 -8.79
CA ASP A 119 -15.14 12.56 -8.48
C ASP A 119 -15.52 11.14 -8.06
N LYS A 120 -14.64 10.16 -8.31
CA LYS A 120 -14.77 8.77 -7.85
C LYS A 120 -13.94 8.47 -6.59
N VAL A 121 -13.30 9.48 -6.00
CA VAL A 121 -12.60 9.36 -4.72
C VAL A 121 -13.63 9.30 -3.60
N GLU A 122 -13.91 8.09 -3.12
CA GLU A 122 -14.71 7.88 -1.92
C GLU A 122 -13.79 7.78 -0.69
N THR A 123 -14.05 8.60 0.32
CA THR A 123 -13.30 8.63 1.57
C THR A 123 -14.12 8.04 2.70
N GLY A 124 -13.47 7.34 3.63
CA GLY A 124 -14.12 6.82 4.83
C GLY A 124 -14.39 5.32 4.79
N SER A 125 -15.40 4.89 5.54
CA SER A 125 -15.68 3.48 5.82
C SER A 125 -16.46 2.81 4.69
N VAL A 126 -15.96 1.67 4.22
CA VAL A 126 -16.59 0.82 3.21
C VAL A 126 -16.85 -0.57 3.84
N PRO A 127 -18.10 -1.07 3.81
CA PRO A 127 -18.41 -2.45 4.22
C PRO A 127 -17.54 -3.47 3.47
N PHE A 128 -17.08 -4.53 4.15
CA PHE A 128 -16.13 -5.48 3.56
C PHE A 128 -16.61 -6.09 2.24
N ASP A 129 -17.91 -6.37 2.12
CA ASP A 129 -18.57 -6.94 0.95
C ASP A 129 -18.67 -5.98 -0.24
N LYS A 130 -18.39 -4.69 -0.03
CA LYS A 130 -18.32 -3.65 -1.07
C LYS A 130 -16.89 -3.28 -1.47
N ILE A 131 -15.87 -3.71 -0.73
CA ILE A 131 -14.47 -3.36 -0.98
C ILE A 131 -14.03 -3.80 -2.38
N SER A 132 -14.38 -5.01 -2.82
CA SER A 132 -13.96 -5.54 -4.13
C SER A 132 -14.48 -4.72 -5.32
N LYS A 133 -15.61 -4.02 -5.14
CA LYS A 133 -16.25 -3.18 -6.17
C LYS A 133 -15.82 -1.72 -6.10
N ASN A 134 -15.19 -1.29 -5.01
CA ASN A 134 -14.79 0.09 -4.84
C ASN A 134 -13.58 0.42 -5.75
N PRO A 135 -13.66 1.47 -6.59
CA PRO A 135 -12.61 1.79 -7.55
C PRO A 135 -11.24 2.05 -6.94
N PHE A 136 -11.20 2.64 -5.75
CA PHE A 136 -9.95 2.97 -5.06
C PHE A 136 -9.24 1.74 -4.52
N PHE A 137 -10.00 0.84 -3.90
CA PHE A 137 -9.45 -0.44 -3.46
C PHE A 137 -8.90 -1.22 -4.65
N ARG A 138 -9.66 -1.35 -5.75
CA ARG A 138 -9.17 -2.00 -6.99
C ARG A 138 -7.92 -1.33 -7.55
N ALA A 139 -7.92 0.00 -7.64
CA ALA A 139 -6.81 0.74 -8.21
C ALA A 139 -5.53 0.60 -7.37
N VAL A 140 -5.60 0.67 -6.04
CA VAL A 140 -4.39 0.53 -5.20
C VAL A 140 -3.90 -0.92 -5.10
N SER A 141 -4.81 -1.91 -5.04
CA SER A 141 -4.46 -3.32 -4.81
C SER A 141 -4.09 -4.11 -6.06
N GLY A 142 -4.10 -3.50 -7.26
CA GLY A 142 -3.71 -4.20 -8.48
C GLY A 142 -4.86 -4.89 -9.21
N GLY A 143 -6.09 -4.42 -9.01
CA GLY A 143 -7.29 -4.91 -9.67
C GLY A 143 -8.22 -5.65 -8.72
N GLU A 144 -9.12 -6.45 -9.32
CA GLU A 144 -10.19 -7.16 -8.64
C GLU A 144 -9.67 -8.19 -7.63
N GLU A 145 -8.74 -9.06 -8.04
CA GLU A 145 -8.13 -10.06 -7.16
C GLU A 145 -7.53 -9.42 -5.89
N GLY A 146 -6.81 -8.30 -6.04
CA GLY A 146 -6.24 -7.59 -4.90
C GLY A 146 -7.32 -6.99 -3.99
N ALA A 147 -8.42 -6.49 -4.56
CA ALA A 147 -9.49 -5.87 -3.80
C ALA A 147 -10.32 -6.93 -3.05
N GLU A 148 -10.50 -8.12 -3.63
CA GLU A 148 -11.09 -9.28 -2.97
C GLU A 148 -10.23 -9.74 -1.77
N LYS A 149 -8.91 -9.80 -1.94
CA LYS A 149 -7.99 -10.08 -0.83
C LYS A 149 -8.12 -9.06 0.31
N LEU A 150 -8.25 -7.76 0.00
CA LEU A 150 -8.52 -6.73 1.01
C LEU A 150 -9.90 -6.90 1.65
N ALA A 151 -10.92 -7.28 0.88
CA ALA A 151 -12.26 -7.58 1.39
C ALA A 151 -12.23 -8.73 2.40
N GLU A 152 -11.51 -9.81 2.09
CA GLU A 152 -11.31 -10.94 3.00
C GLU A 152 -10.56 -10.53 4.26
N ILE A 153 -9.47 -9.75 4.14
CA ILE A 153 -8.77 -9.20 5.31
C ILE A 153 -9.71 -8.35 6.18
N ALA A 154 -10.50 -7.47 5.56
CA ALA A 154 -11.46 -6.63 6.28
C ALA A 154 -12.54 -7.46 6.99
N SER A 155 -12.98 -8.58 6.38
CA SER A 155 -13.97 -9.48 6.98
C SER A 155 -13.50 -10.14 8.29
N MET A 156 -12.19 -10.23 8.49
CA MET A 156 -11.56 -10.78 9.70
C MET A 156 -11.44 -9.74 10.83
N HIS A 157 -11.71 -8.47 10.56
CA HIS A 157 -11.74 -7.42 11.58
C HIS A 157 -13.11 -7.35 12.26
N THR A 158 -13.15 -6.85 13.50
CA THR A 158 -14.39 -6.78 14.31
C THR A 158 -15.52 -6.01 13.62
N ASP A 159 -15.21 -4.86 13.02
CA ASP A 159 -16.24 -4.01 12.39
C ASP A 159 -16.57 -4.43 10.97
N LYS A 160 -15.85 -5.41 10.40
CA LYS A 160 -16.01 -5.91 9.02
C LYS A 160 -16.07 -4.79 7.99
N LYS A 161 -15.16 -3.84 8.11
CA LYS A 161 -15.06 -2.64 7.25
C LYS A 161 -13.62 -2.40 6.86
N GLY A 162 -13.46 -1.81 5.68
CA GLY A 162 -12.24 -1.17 5.23
C GLY A 162 -12.40 0.35 5.30
N HIS A 163 -11.31 1.07 5.49
CA HIS A 163 -11.26 2.52 5.37
C HIS A 163 -10.29 2.91 4.28
N ILE A 164 -10.67 3.90 3.48
CA ILE A 164 -9.76 4.59 2.56
C ILE A 164 -9.51 5.96 3.16
N PHE A 165 -8.24 6.22 3.47
CA PHE A 165 -7.80 7.53 3.94
C PHE A 165 -7.04 8.24 2.81
N VAL A 166 -7.60 9.32 2.29
CA VAL A 166 -6.96 10.18 1.29
C VAL A 166 -6.75 11.57 1.92
N PRO A 167 -5.75 12.35 1.47
CA PRO A 167 -5.68 13.75 1.82
C PRO A 167 -6.91 14.51 1.32
N ASP A 168 -7.20 15.65 1.94
CA ASP A 168 -8.17 16.58 1.38
C ASP A 168 -7.63 17.17 0.07
N ILE A 169 -8.07 16.57 -1.04
CA ILE A 169 -7.63 16.93 -2.40
C ILE A 169 -8.14 18.30 -2.85
N SER A 170 -9.14 18.88 -2.16
CA SER A 170 -9.70 20.19 -2.54
C SER A 170 -8.69 21.33 -2.37
N TYR A 171 -7.72 21.16 -1.47
CA TYR A 171 -6.65 22.13 -1.23
C TYR A 171 -5.45 21.98 -2.16
N PHE A 172 -5.42 20.97 -3.03
CA PHE A 172 -4.28 20.73 -3.89
C PHE A 172 -4.30 21.67 -5.11
N THR A 173 -3.36 22.61 -5.15
CA THR A 173 -3.15 23.53 -6.28
C THR A 173 -2.03 23.08 -7.23
N SER A 174 -1.28 22.05 -6.84
CA SER A 174 -0.15 21.48 -7.57
C SER A 174 -0.11 19.95 -7.43
N PRO A 175 0.64 19.23 -8.29
CA PRO A 175 0.85 17.79 -8.13
C PRO A 175 1.33 17.44 -6.72
N GLN A 176 0.75 16.39 -6.13
CA GLN A 176 1.12 15.91 -4.81
C GLN A 176 1.38 14.41 -4.85
N ALA A 177 2.56 13.98 -4.40
CA ALA A 177 2.88 12.57 -4.23
C ALA A 177 2.72 12.13 -2.78
N ARG A 178 2.16 10.93 -2.59
CA ARG A 178 2.04 10.21 -1.32
C ARG A 178 2.44 8.75 -1.52
N ILE A 179 2.52 7.99 -0.44
CA ILE A 179 2.76 6.55 -0.46
C ILE A 179 1.59 5.79 0.17
N ALA A 180 1.29 4.63 -0.39
CA ALA A 180 0.23 3.75 0.10
C ALA A 180 0.69 2.94 1.33
N LEU A 181 -0.13 2.93 2.37
CA LEU A 181 0.09 2.24 3.63
C LEU A 181 -1.08 1.31 3.94
N LEU A 182 -0.79 0.19 4.59
CA LEU A 182 -1.76 -0.80 5.02
C LEU A 182 -1.61 -1.04 6.53
N TYR A 183 -2.70 -0.92 7.27
CA TYR A 183 -2.74 -1.12 8.72
C TYR A 183 -4.16 -1.40 9.19
N SER A 184 -4.34 -1.61 10.49
CA SER A 184 -5.62 -1.76 11.14
C SER A 184 -5.91 -0.54 12.01
N TYR A 185 -7.04 0.12 11.78
CA TYR A 185 -7.45 1.31 12.53
C TYR A 185 -8.16 0.93 13.83
N ASP A 186 -8.23 1.89 14.75
CA ASP A 186 -8.88 1.79 16.06
C ASP A 186 -8.54 0.48 16.81
N LYS A 187 -7.23 0.25 17.00
CA LYS A 187 -6.69 -0.95 17.70
C LYS A 187 -7.12 -2.28 17.08
N GLY A 188 -7.17 -2.38 15.75
CA GLY A 188 -7.43 -3.65 15.07
C GLY A 188 -8.89 -3.87 14.67
N ARG A 189 -9.76 -2.85 14.81
CA ARG A 189 -11.21 -2.99 14.57
C ARG A 189 -11.61 -2.94 13.11
N SER A 190 -10.83 -2.28 12.26
CA SER A 190 -11.10 -2.17 10.83
C SER A 190 -9.81 -2.13 10.00
N LEU A 191 -9.88 -2.61 8.77
CA LEU A 191 -8.76 -2.53 7.83
C LEU A 191 -8.63 -1.09 7.32
N THR A 192 -7.42 -0.57 7.15
CA THR A 192 -7.22 0.76 6.55
C THR A 192 -6.15 0.74 5.47
N VAL A 193 -6.53 1.30 4.33
CA VAL A 193 -5.63 1.68 3.25
C VAL A 193 -5.47 3.19 3.28
N SER A 194 -4.30 3.67 3.70
CA SER A 194 -4.00 5.10 3.67
C SER A 194 -3.20 5.45 2.44
N LEU A 195 -3.71 6.41 1.68
CA LEU A 195 -3.10 6.99 0.49
C LEU A 195 -2.56 8.40 0.79
N ASN A 196 -2.48 8.76 2.07
CA ASN A 196 -1.94 10.04 2.54
C ASN A 196 -0.57 9.87 3.23
N GLY A 197 0.12 8.75 3.02
CA GLY A 197 1.46 8.57 3.59
C GLY A 197 2.43 9.59 3.01
N SER A 198 3.09 10.38 3.86
CA SER A 198 4.09 11.36 3.42
C SER A 198 5.47 10.74 3.14
N GLY A 199 5.69 9.48 3.55
CA GLY A 199 6.98 8.78 3.49
C GLY A 199 7.84 8.96 4.76
N TYR A 200 7.59 10.00 5.56
CA TYR A 200 8.35 10.34 6.77
C TYR A 200 8.09 9.47 7.99
N SER A 201 6.96 8.74 8.04
CA SER A 201 6.54 8.00 9.23
C SER A 201 7.61 6.98 9.63
N THR A 202 8.25 7.16 10.79
CA THR A 202 9.33 6.29 11.29
C THR A 202 8.82 4.97 11.89
N ASN A 203 7.52 4.73 11.83
CA ASN A 203 6.83 3.60 12.44
C ASN A 203 6.31 2.61 11.39
N SER A 204 7.05 2.45 10.30
CA SER A 204 6.66 1.60 9.18
C SER A 204 7.54 0.34 9.07
N TYR A 205 6.94 -0.71 8.51
CA TYR A 205 7.58 -1.98 8.20
C TYR A 205 7.34 -2.35 6.74
N ALA A 206 8.20 -3.19 6.18
CA ALA A 206 7.99 -3.79 4.87
C ALA A 206 8.63 -5.19 4.78
N PRO A 207 7.96 -6.18 4.18
CA PRO A 207 8.60 -7.43 3.83
C PRO A 207 9.52 -7.23 2.61
N GLY A 208 10.81 -7.58 2.71
CA GLY A 208 11.66 -7.68 1.51
C GLY A 208 11.30 -8.93 0.71
N LEU A 209 11.14 -8.80 -0.61
CA LEU A 209 10.74 -9.90 -1.49
C LEU A 209 11.93 -10.60 -2.15
N ILE A 210 11.84 -11.92 -2.27
CA ILE A 210 12.79 -12.83 -2.92
C ILE A 210 12.13 -13.32 -4.22
N GLY A 211 12.84 -13.20 -5.35
CA GLY A 211 12.41 -13.79 -6.63
C GLY A 211 11.51 -12.91 -7.52
N GLY A 212 11.32 -11.63 -7.20
CA GLY A 212 10.53 -10.70 -8.01
C GLY A 212 11.33 -9.98 -9.09
N ARG A 213 11.91 -10.71 -10.05
CA ARG A 213 12.47 -10.13 -11.27
C ARG A 213 11.92 -10.86 -12.50
N ASN A 214 10.84 -10.31 -13.05
CA ASN A 214 10.58 -10.33 -14.49
C ASN A 214 10.56 -8.88 -14.95
#